data_AF-A0A381PH46-F1
#
_entry.id   AF-A0A381PH46-F1
#
_cell.length_a   1.000
_cell.length_b   1.000
_cell.length_c   1.000
_cell.angle_alpha   90.00
_cell.angle_beta   90.00
_cell.angle_gamma   90.00
#
_symmetry.space_group_name_H-M   'P 1'
#
loop_
_entity.id
_entity.type
_entity.pdbx_description
1 polymer ?
#
loop_
_entity_poly.entity_id
_entity_poly.type
_entity_poly.pdbx_seq_one_letter_code
_entity_poly.pdbx_strand_id
1 'polypeptide(L)'
;MSLYQVQKLLYNLNRDEQFKAQYTNDKVTLLGSYDLTDQEREALSQGDIGLLYVMGVNGQILMHYAAFLGIEWFDYLELMRVGITEHGPVRAGVYAMTGGGHSFTKERGMS
;
A
#
# COMPACT_ATOMS: atom_id res chain seq x y z
N MET A 1 11.32 -12.21 -3.80
CA MET A 1 10.25 -11.32 -4.28
C MET A 1 10.27 -10.06 -3.45
N SER A 2 10.06 -8.90 -4.06
CA SER A 2 10.52 -7.63 -3.47
C SER A 2 9.39 -6.60 -3.41
N LEU A 3 9.18 -6.05 -2.21
CA LEU A 3 8.45 -4.82 -1.93
C LEU A 3 8.72 -3.71 -2.98
N TYR A 4 9.91 -3.70 -3.58
CA TYR A 4 10.24 -2.83 -4.70
C TYR A 4 9.26 -2.95 -5.88
N GLN A 5 8.88 -4.16 -6.30
CA GLN A 5 7.97 -4.35 -7.45
C GLN A 5 6.57 -3.79 -7.16
N VAL A 6 6.05 -4.02 -5.95
CA VAL A 6 4.78 -3.44 -5.49
C VAL A 6 4.85 -1.91 -5.51
N GLN A 7 5.89 -1.33 -4.91
CA GLN A 7 6.05 0.14 -4.89
C GLN A 7 6.26 0.73 -6.28
N LYS A 8 6.99 0.04 -7.16
CA LYS A 8 7.21 0.47 -8.54
C LYS A 8 5.90 0.47 -9.33
N LEU A 9 5.08 -0.57 -9.17
CA LEU A 9 3.77 -0.65 -9.80
C LEU A 9 2.88 0.50 -9.35
N LEU A 10 2.74 0.71 -8.04
CA LEU A 10 1.92 1.80 -7.49
C LEU A 10 2.47 3.18 -7.86
N TYR A 11 3.79 3.34 -7.91
CA TYR A 11 4.41 4.58 -8.38
C TYR A 11 4.04 4.90 -9.84
N ASN A 12 4.08 3.90 -10.73
CA ASN A 12 3.68 4.08 -12.13
C ASN A 12 2.18 4.38 -12.24
N LEU A 13 1.35 3.62 -11.51
CA LEU A 13 -0.10 3.80 -11.46
C LEU A 13 -0.49 5.22 -11.02
N ASN A 14 0.18 5.75 -10.01
CA ASN A 14 -0.12 7.08 -9.46
C ASN A 14 0.23 8.24 -10.42
N ARG A 15 1.01 7.98 -11.49
CA ARG A 15 1.57 9.02 -12.35
C ARG A 15 1.10 8.98 -13.79
N ASP A 16 0.61 7.84 -14.27
CA ASP A 16 0.27 7.63 -15.66
C ASP A 16 -1.22 7.24 -15.83
N GLU A 17 -1.97 8.10 -16.51
CA GLU A 17 -3.39 7.90 -16.80
C GLU A 17 -3.66 6.66 -17.66
N GLN A 18 -2.72 6.28 -18.54
CA GLN A 18 -2.84 5.04 -19.32
C GLN A 18 -2.69 3.82 -18.41
N PHE A 19 -1.79 3.87 -17.42
CA PHE A 19 -1.67 2.82 -16.41
C PHE A 19 -2.91 2.72 -15.54
N LYS A 20 -3.51 3.85 -15.15
CA LYS A 20 -4.79 3.87 -14.41
C LYS A 20 -5.91 3.20 -15.22
N ALA A 21 -6.04 3.56 -16.50
CA ALA A 21 -7.03 2.95 -17.39
C ALA A 21 -6.78 1.45 -17.55
N GLN A 22 -5.53 1.02 -17.71
CA GLN A 22 -5.19 -0.40 -17.81
C GLN A 22 -5.47 -1.13 -16.49
N TYR A 23 -5.17 -0.52 -15.35
CA TYR A 23 -5.46 -1.09 -14.04
C TYR A 23 -6.96 -1.32 -13.82
N THR A 24 -7.80 -0.41 -14.30
CA THR A 24 -9.26 -0.53 -14.21
C THR A 24 -9.82 -1.55 -15.20
N ASN A 25 -9.30 -1.58 -16.44
CA ASN A 25 -9.88 -2.38 -17.52
C ASN A 25 -9.25 -3.77 -17.69
N ASP A 26 -7.98 -3.96 -17.30
CA ASP A 26 -7.22 -5.19 -17.45
C ASP A 26 -6.16 -5.35 -16.35
N LYS A 27 -6.65 -5.46 -15.11
CA LYS A 27 -5.81 -5.58 -13.92
C LYS A 27 -4.94 -6.85 -13.96
N VAL A 28 -5.47 -7.97 -14.45
CA VAL A 28 -4.78 -9.26 -14.43
C VAL A 28 -3.51 -9.21 -15.28
N THR A 29 -3.61 -8.72 -16.52
CA THR A 29 -2.45 -8.58 -17.40
C THR A 29 -1.43 -7.60 -16.82
N LEU A 30 -1.89 -6.47 -16.29
CA LEU A 30 -1.00 -5.47 -15.68
C LEU A 30 -0.22 -6.06 -14.50
N LEU A 31 -0.88 -6.69 -13.53
CA LEU A 31 -0.21 -7.34 -12.41
C LEU A 31 0.69 -8.50 -12.88
N GLY A 32 0.32 -9.19 -13.96
CA GLY A 32 1.11 -10.27 -14.59
C GLY A 32 2.47 -9.82 -15.13
N SER A 33 2.62 -8.52 -15.43
CA SER A 33 3.89 -7.94 -15.92
C SER A 33 4.93 -7.67 -14.82
N TYR A 34 4.59 -7.90 -13.56
CA TYR A 34 5.46 -7.69 -12.41
C TYR A 34 5.76 -9.00 -11.68
N ASP A 35 6.97 -9.11 -11.16
CA ASP A 35 7.42 -10.23 -10.32
C ASP A 35 6.85 -10.10 -8.89
N LEU A 36 5.56 -10.43 -8.75
CA LEU A 36 4.77 -10.32 -7.52
C LEU A 36 4.47 -11.71 -6.96
N THR A 37 4.60 -11.88 -5.64
CA THR A 37 4.07 -13.04 -4.92
C THR A 37 2.55 -13.11 -5.08
N ASP A 38 1.98 -14.28 -4.81
CA ASP A 38 0.52 -14.45 -4.78
C ASP A 38 -0.14 -13.49 -3.78
N GLN A 39 0.47 -13.28 -2.61
CA GLN A 39 -0.06 -12.38 -1.59
C GLN A 39 -0.03 -10.91 -2.03
N GLU A 40 1.07 -10.46 -2.64
CA GLU A 40 1.19 -9.08 -3.17
C GLU A 40 0.21 -8.85 -4.32
N ARG A 41 0.06 -9.84 -5.20
CA ARG A 41 -0.89 -9.80 -6.31
C ARG A 41 -2.33 -9.71 -5.79
N GLU A 42 -2.68 -10.50 -4.78
CA GLU A 42 -4.00 -10.46 -4.17
C GLU A 42 -4.27 -9.12 -3.49
N ALA A 43 -3.34 -8.63 -2.69
CA ALA A 43 -3.47 -7.34 -1.99
C ALA A 43 -3.67 -6.18 -2.98
N LEU A 44 -2.91 -6.16 -4.08
CA LEU A 44 -3.10 -5.20 -5.15
C LEU A 44 -4.46 -5.40 -5.83
N SER A 45 -4.81 -6.63 -6.21
CA SER A 45 -6.07 -6.96 -6.88
C SER A 45 -7.30 -6.47 -6.12
N GLN A 46 -7.33 -6.71 -4.81
CA GLN A 46 -8.41 -6.32 -3.91
C GLN A 46 -8.36 -4.84 -3.49
N GLY A 47 -7.21 -4.17 -3.67
CA GLY A 47 -7.01 -2.82 -3.12
C GLY A 47 -6.90 -2.81 -1.60
N ASP A 48 -6.33 -3.87 -1.02
CA ASP A 48 -6.18 -4.03 0.42
C ASP A 48 -5.10 -3.09 0.98
N ILE A 49 -5.53 -1.90 1.40
CA ILE A 49 -4.68 -0.86 1.98
C ILE A 49 -3.96 -1.37 3.24
N GLY A 50 -4.63 -2.13 4.09
CA GLY A 50 -4.09 -2.60 5.36
C GLY A 50 -2.95 -3.59 5.13
N LEU A 51 -3.17 -4.58 4.26
CA LEU A 51 -2.16 -5.57 3.93
C LEU A 51 -0.98 -4.96 3.17
N LEU A 52 -1.23 -4.06 2.20
CA LEU A 52 -0.17 -3.34 1.50
C LEU A 52 0.70 -2.49 2.45
N TYR A 53 0.07 -1.85 3.44
CA TYR A 53 0.80 -1.13 4.47
C TYR A 53 1.66 -2.06 5.34
N VAL A 54 1.10 -3.17 5.81
CA VAL A 54 1.83 -4.16 6.62
C VAL A 54 2.98 -4.81 5.84
N MET A 55 2.84 -5.00 4.53
CA MET A 55 3.95 -5.43 3.66
C MET A 55 5.11 -4.43 3.62
N GLY A 56 4.88 -3.17 3.97
CA GLY A 56 5.90 -2.13 4.05
C GLY A 56 5.85 -1.10 2.91
N VAL A 57 4.75 -1.03 2.15
CA VAL A 57 4.59 -0.02 1.09
C VAL A 57 4.70 1.38 1.70
N ASN A 58 5.50 2.24 1.08
CA ASN A 58 5.65 3.62 1.50
C ASN A 58 4.29 4.34 1.58
N GLY A 59 4.01 4.98 2.71
CA GLY A 59 2.72 5.64 2.98
C GLY A 59 2.34 6.74 1.99
N GLN A 60 3.29 7.45 1.37
CA GLN A 60 2.97 8.46 0.36
C GLN A 60 2.49 7.80 -0.95
N ILE A 61 3.16 6.73 -1.38
CA ILE A 61 2.75 5.95 -2.56
C ILE A 61 1.37 5.33 -2.31
N LEU A 62 1.18 4.75 -1.12
CA LEU A 62 -0.06 4.11 -0.74
C LEU A 62 -1.23 5.09 -0.61
N MET A 63 -0.99 6.29 -0.07
CA MET A 63 -1.99 7.36 0.03
C MET A 63 -2.50 7.78 -1.35
N HIS A 64 -1.62 7.96 -2.35
CA HIS A 64 -2.06 8.31 -3.71
C HIS A 64 -2.85 7.16 -4.37
N TYR A 65 -2.49 5.91 -4.07
CA TYR A 65 -3.23 4.75 -4.53
C TYR A 65 -4.63 4.67 -3.88
N ALA A 66 -4.73 4.92 -2.57
CA ALA A 66 -6.00 4.98 -1.87
C ALA A 66 -6.91 6.07 -2.46
N ALA A 67 -6.36 7.26 -2.76
CA ALA A 67 -7.09 8.32 -3.43
C ALA A 67 -7.57 7.89 -4.84
N PHE A 68 -6.76 7.14 -5.58
CA PHE A 68 -7.18 6.57 -6.87
C PHE A 68 -8.35 5.56 -6.72
N LEU A 69 -8.42 4.82 -5.62
CA LEU A 69 -9.54 3.94 -5.29
C LEU A 69 -10.77 4.69 -4.74
N GLY A 70 -10.69 6.02 -4.55
CA GLY A 70 -11.78 6.81 -3.98
C GLY A 70 -11.91 6.68 -2.45
N ILE A 71 -10.83 6.28 -1.78
CA ILE A 71 -10.79 6.16 -0.31
C ILE A 71 -10.42 7.51 0.30
N GLU A 72 -11.25 7.99 1.21
CA GLU A 72 -11.04 9.26 1.91
C GLU A 72 -9.92 9.15 2.96
N TRP A 73 -9.36 10.31 3.34
CA TRP A 73 -8.18 10.36 4.22
C TRP A 73 -8.35 9.63 5.56
N PHE A 74 -9.49 9.82 6.24
CA PHE A 74 -9.74 9.17 7.53
C PHE A 74 -9.92 7.66 7.39
N ASP A 75 -10.58 7.21 6.33
CA ASP A 75 -10.75 5.79 6.02
C ASP A 75 -9.41 5.14 5.66
N TYR A 76 -8.54 5.85 4.95
CA TYR A 76 -7.17 5.39 4.66
C TYR A 76 -6.37 5.15 5.96
N LEU A 77 -6.41 6.10 6.91
CA LEU A 77 -5.76 5.93 8.21
C LEU A 77 -6.35 4.76 9.00
N GLU A 78 -7.67 4.60 8.95
CA GLU A 78 -8.39 3.48 9.58
C GLU A 78 -7.91 2.13 9.03
N LEU A 79 -7.91 1.98 7.70
CA LEU A 79 -7.52 0.75 7.03
C LEU A 79 -6.08 0.35 7.35
N MET A 80 -5.16 1.30 7.47
CA MET A 80 -3.79 1.00 7.91
C MET A 80 -3.75 0.48 9.35
N ARG A 81 -4.57 1.04 10.25
CA ARG A 81 -4.64 0.59 11.66
C ARG A 81 -5.27 -0.79 11.78
N VAL A 82 -6.35 -1.04 11.03
CA VAL A 82 -6.99 -2.36 10.93
C VAL A 82 -5.99 -3.37 10.38
N GLY A 83 -5.25 -3.01 9.33
CA GLY A 83 -4.22 -3.86 8.75
C GLY A 83 -3.16 -4.32 9.77
N ILE A 84 -2.66 -3.43 10.63
CA ILE A 84 -1.74 -3.81 11.71
C ILE A 84 -2.39 -4.82 12.67
N THR A 85 -3.67 -4.61 12.99
CA THR A 85 -4.42 -5.46 13.92
C THR A 85 -4.66 -6.86 13.34
N GLU A 86 -4.96 -6.95 12.04
CA GLU A 86 -5.30 -8.21 11.37
C GLU A 86 -4.08 -8.99 10.83
N HIS A 87 -3.04 -8.29 10.35
CA HIS A 87 -1.89 -8.89 9.67
C HIS A 87 -0.57 -8.78 10.44
N GLY A 88 -0.59 -8.14 11.60
CA GLY A 88 0.57 -7.94 12.47
C GLY A 88 1.40 -6.70 12.14
N PRO A 89 2.58 -6.56 12.76
CA PRO A 89 3.43 -5.38 12.57
C PRO A 89 3.91 -5.23 11.13
N VAL A 90 4.19 -3.98 10.73
CA VAL A 90 4.79 -3.69 9.42
C VAL A 90 6.13 -4.42 9.28
N ARG A 91 6.25 -5.17 8.18
CA ARG A 91 7.29 -6.19 7.97
C ARG A 91 8.56 -5.62 7.34
N ALA A 92 8.45 -4.54 6.57
CA ALA A 92 9.56 -3.97 5.80
C ALA A 92 9.37 -2.46 5.57
N GLY A 93 10.38 -1.83 4.96
CA GLY A 93 10.35 -0.40 4.63
C GLY A 93 10.59 0.52 5.85
N VAL A 94 10.30 1.80 5.66
CA VAL A 94 10.60 2.86 6.65
C VAL A 94 9.77 2.75 7.93
N TYR A 95 8.66 2.03 7.89
CA TYR A 95 7.77 1.80 9.04
C TYR A 95 7.96 0.41 9.66
N ALA A 96 8.98 -0.36 9.26
CA ALA A 96 9.23 -1.68 9.81
C ALA A 96 9.36 -1.62 11.34
N MET A 97 8.47 -2.32 12.05
CA MET A 97 8.43 -2.29 13.52
C MET A 97 9.35 -3.37 14.09
N THR A 98 10.67 -3.19 13.90
CA THR A 98 11.68 -4.15 14.36
C THR A 98 12.05 -3.90 15.83
N GLY A 99 11.19 -4.27 16.79
CA GLY A 99 11.50 -4.53 18.21
C GLY A 99 12.16 -3.43 19.09
N GLY A 100 12.72 -2.38 18.52
CA GLY A 100 13.31 -1.21 19.18
C GLY A 100 12.35 -0.06 19.04
N GLY A 101 11.33 -0.05 19.89
CA GLY A 101 10.21 0.87 19.78
C GLY A 101 10.65 2.33 19.71
N HIS A 102 10.41 2.97 18.56
CA HIS A 102 9.95 4.34 18.47
C HIS A 102 8.81 4.35 17.47
N SER A 103 7.58 4.37 17.99
CA SER A 103 6.38 4.59 17.19
C SER A 103 6.46 6.01 16.61
N PHE A 104 6.65 6.14 15.30
CA PHE A 104 6.65 7.44 14.62
C PHE A 104 5.25 8.05 14.48
N THR A 105 4.21 7.36 14.94
CA THR A 105 2.81 7.83 15.03
C THR A 105 2.57 8.74 16.24
N LYS A 106 3.50 9.64 16.58
CA LYS A 106 3.10 10.81 17.38
C LYS A 106 2.27 11.71 16.47
N GLU A 107 0.96 11.53 16.51
CA GLU A 107 0.01 12.55 16.11
C GLU A 107 0.45 13.85 16.77
N ARG A 108 0.92 14.79 15.94
CA ARG A 108 1.24 16.13 16.37
C ARG A 108 -0.10 16.78 16.69
N GLY A 109 -0.50 16.70 17.96
CA GLY A 109 -1.64 17.41 18.50
C GLY A 109 -1.58 18.85 18.03
N MET A 110 -2.62 19.26 17.31
CA MET A 110 -2.87 20.64 16.94
C MET A 110 -3.10 21.41 18.23
N SER A 111 -2.13 22.26 18.59
CA SER A 111 -2.29 23.31 19.60
C SER A 111 -3.11 24.46 19.03
#